data_AF-A0A920SGD9-F1
#
_entry.id   AF-A0A920SGD9-F1
#
_cell.length_a   1.000
_cell.length_b   1.000
_cell.length_c   1.000
_cell.angle_alpha   90.00
_cell.angle_beta   90.00
_cell.angle_gamma   90.00
#
_symmetry.space_group_name_H-M   'P 1'
#
loop_
_entity.id
_entity.type
_entity.pdbx_description
1 polymer ?
#
loop_
_entity_poly.entity_id
_entity_poly.type
_entity_poly.pdbx_seq_one_letter_code
_entity_poly.pdbx_strand_id
1 'polypeptide(L)'
;MDNEFTSTAFYTKLKEDRQLVGVKCKDCGHLSPEPRPMCPQCHGFNMEWHQFSGKAKLSTFTCISIVPVTMAAKGYGRNNPYCTGIVTLEEGPKHQRYDKRR
;
A
#
# COMPACT_ATOMS: atom_id res chain seq x y z
N MET A 1 -9.36 -5.67 -23.77
CA MET A 1 -8.25 -4.86 -23.20
C MET A 1 -8.22 -5.17 -21.72
N ASP A 2 -7.67 -6.34 -21.40
CA ASP A 2 -7.55 -6.84 -20.04
C ASP A 2 -6.42 -6.09 -19.35
N ASN A 3 -6.75 -4.94 -18.78
CA ASN A 3 -5.82 -4.20 -17.94
C ASN A 3 -5.69 -4.95 -16.61
N GLU A 4 -4.73 -5.86 -16.54
CA GLU A 4 -4.43 -6.68 -15.36
C GLU A 4 -4.05 -5.84 -14.12
N PHE A 5 -3.63 -4.58 -14.33
CA PHE A 5 -3.25 -3.62 -13.30
C PHE A 5 -4.41 -2.72 -12.87
N THR A 6 -5.48 -3.30 -12.34
CA THR A 6 -6.62 -2.54 -11.78
C THR A 6 -6.55 -2.43 -10.26
N SER A 7 -7.20 -1.40 -9.69
CA SER A 7 -7.31 -1.23 -8.24
C SER A 7 -8.00 -2.42 -7.57
N THR A 8 -8.99 -3.02 -8.22
CA THR A 8 -9.68 -4.23 -7.74
C THR A 8 -8.71 -5.39 -7.55
N ALA A 9 -7.90 -5.70 -8.57
CA ALA A 9 -6.91 -6.78 -8.51
C ALA A 9 -5.90 -6.57 -7.37
N PHE A 10 -5.43 -5.33 -7.19
CA PHE A 10 -4.53 -4.97 -6.10
C PHE A 10 -5.15 -5.17 -4.71
N TYR A 11 -6.39 -4.74 -4.51
CA TYR A 11 -7.08 -4.95 -3.22
C TYR A 11 -7.37 -6.43 -2.95
N THR A 12 -7.67 -7.22 -3.99
CA THR A 12 -7.79 -8.69 -3.87
C THR A 12 -6.48 -9.31 -3.39
N LYS A 13 -5.35 -8.97 -4.03
CA LYS A 13 -4.02 -9.44 -3.60
C LYS A 13 -3.64 -9.02 -2.18
N LEU A 14 -4.01 -7.82 -1.75
CA LEU A 14 -3.75 -7.35 -0.38
C LEU A 14 -4.65 -8.01 0.67
N LYS A 15 -5.94 -8.20 0.38
CA LYS A 15 -6.90 -8.74 1.35
C LYS A 15 -6.89 -10.26 1.42
N GLU A 16 -6.89 -10.93 0.28
CA GLU A 16 -7.04 -12.38 0.19
C GLU A 16 -5.69 -13.07 0.33
N ASP A 17 -4.73 -12.69 -0.50
CA ASP A 17 -3.39 -13.32 -0.51
C ASP A 17 -2.48 -12.78 0.62
N ARG A 18 -2.87 -11.67 1.27
CA ARG A 18 -2.06 -10.94 2.28
C ARG A 18 -0.66 -10.57 1.77
N GLN A 19 -0.52 -10.44 0.45
CA GLN A 19 0.76 -10.12 -0.19
C GLN A 19 0.84 -8.63 -0.46
N LEU A 20 1.93 -8.00 -0.01
CA LEU A 20 2.29 -6.65 -0.43
C LEU A 20 2.82 -6.75 -1.85
N VAL A 21 1.99 -6.38 -2.82
CA VAL A 21 2.35 -6.39 -4.25
C VAL A 21 2.46 -4.96 -4.75
N GLY A 22 3.36 -4.74 -5.71
CA GLY A 22 3.49 -3.52 -6.50
C GLY A 22 3.77 -3.88 -7.94
N VAL A 23 4.17 -2.89 -8.71
CA VAL A 23 4.46 -3.05 -10.14
C VAL A 23 5.84 -2.52 -10.45
N LYS A 24 6.65 -3.36 -11.09
CA LYS A 24 8.00 -3.02 -11.55
C LYS A 24 8.01 -2.89 -13.06
N CYS A 25 8.66 -1.86 -13.57
CA CYS A 25 8.92 -1.74 -15.00
C CYS A 25 10.12 -2.60 -15.38
N LYS A 26 9.98 -3.44 -16.40
CA LYS A 26 11.09 -4.25 -16.93
C LYS A 26 12.09 -3.43 -17.74
N ASP A 27 11.65 -2.33 -18.34
CA ASP A 27 12.48 -1.54 -19.25
C ASP A 27 13.44 -0.61 -18.49
N CYS A 28 12.99 0.00 -17.39
CA CYS A 28 13.79 0.94 -16.60
C CYS A 28 14.07 0.48 -15.16
N GLY A 29 13.45 -0.61 -14.71
CA GLY A 29 13.59 -1.11 -13.34
C GLY A 29 12.81 -0.34 -12.28
N HIS A 30 12.07 0.71 -12.65
CA HIS A 30 11.31 1.54 -11.71
C HIS A 30 10.23 0.72 -10.97
N LEU A 31 10.19 0.84 -9.65
CA LEU A 31 9.26 0.12 -8.78
C LEU A 31 8.18 1.07 -8.23
N SER A 32 6.94 0.77 -8.55
CA SER A 32 5.74 1.51 -8.11
C SER A 32 4.96 0.67 -7.10
N PRO A 33 4.52 1.23 -5.96
CA PRO A 33 3.67 0.53 -5.00
C PRO A 33 2.21 0.41 -5.48
N GLU A 34 1.83 1.21 -6.48
CA GLU A 34 0.49 1.27 -7.02
C GLU A 34 0.41 0.60 -8.40
N PRO A 35 -0.67 -0.16 -8.67
CA PRO A 35 -0.86 -0.80 -9.96
C PRO A 35 -1.10 0.25 -11.04
N ARG A 36 -0.14 0.41 -11.94
CA ARG A 36 -0.27 1.29 -13.11
C ARG A 36 0.11 0.52 -14.37
N PRO A 37 -0.67 0.64 -15.46
CA PRO A 37 -0.37 -0.02 -16.73
C PRO A 37 0.77 0.64 -17.51
N MET A 38 1.27 1.80 -17.04
CA MET A 38 2.33 2.57 -17.69
C MET A 38 3.35 3.05 -16.65
N CYS A 39 4.62 2.96 -16.99
CA CYS A 39 5.70 3.49 -16.16
C CYS A 39 5.75 5.03 -16.23
N PRO A 40 5.78 5.75 -15.09
CA PRO A 40 5.88 7.21 -15.09
C PRO A 40 7.25 7.74 -15.53
N GLN A 41 8.30 6.90 -15.53
CA GLN A 41 9.66 7.34 -15.86
C GLN A 41 9.98 7.17 -17.34
N CYS A 42 9.72 5.98 -17.90
CA CYS A 42 10.05 5.67 -19.29
C CYS A 42 8.83 5.62 -20.23
N HIS A 43 7.61 5.74 -19.71
CA HIS A 43 6.35 5.59 -20.46
C HIS A 43 6.19 4.23 -21.15
N GLY A 44 6.99 3.23 -20.74
CA GLY A 44 6.86 1.85 -21.18
C GLY A 44 5.62 1.19 -20.59
N PHE A 45 5.07 0.22 -21.33
CA PHE A 45 3.94 -0.60 -20.92
C PHE A 45 4.38 -1.98 -20.41
N ASN A 46 5.68 -2.26 -20.41
CA ASN A 46 6.25 -3.53 -19.96
C ASN A 46 6.38 -3.55 -18.44
N MET A 47 5.25 -3.78 -17.78
CA MET A 47 5.10 -3.78 -16.34
C MET A 47 4.90 -5.20 -15.83
N GLU A 48 5.48 -5.54 -14.69
CA GLU A 48 5.32 -6.84 -14.02
C GLU A 48 4.92 -6.66 -12.55
N TRP A 49 4.13 -7.59 -12.03
CA TRP A 49 3.85 -7.63 -10.59
C TRP A 49 5.12 -7.98 -9.82
N HIS A 50 5.43 -7.16 -8.83
CA HIS A 50 6.54 -7.38 -7.90
C HIS A 50 5.99 -7.60 -6.50
N GLN A 51 6.33 -8.73 -5.89
CA GLN A 51 5.98 -8.99 -4.51
C GLN A 51 7.05 -8.40 -3.60
N PHE A 52 6.65 -7.45 -2.74
CA PHE A 52 7.51 -6.88 -1.73
C PHE A 52 7.81 -7.91 -0.64
N SER A 53 9.04 -7.87 -0.10
CA SER A 53 9.48 -8.72 1.01
C SER A 53 8.71 -8.49 2.32
N GLY A 54 7.92 -7.40 2.41
CA GLY A 54 7.20 -7.00 3.62
C GLY A 54 8.07 -6.33 4.68
N LYS A 55 9.36 -6.12 4.39
CA LYS A 55 10.27 -5.33 5.23
C LYS A 55 10.12 -3.85 4.89
N ALA A 56 9.74 -3.07 5.89
CA ALA A 56 9.60 -1.63 5.75
C ALA A 56 10.05 -0.93 7.03
N LYS A 57 10.66 0.24 6.86
CA LYS A 57 11.03 1.13 7.95
C LYS A 57 9.89 2.10 8.24
N LEU A 58 9.49 2.24 9.50
CA LEU A 58 8.49 3.23 9.90
C LEU A 58 9.07 4.63 9.72
N SER A 59 8.47 5.43 8.84
CA SER A 59 8.92 6.80 8.57
C SER A 59 8.21 7.81 9.46
N THR A 60 6.89 7.67 9.61
CA THR A 60 6.09 8.51 10.53
C THR A 60 4.87 7.74 10.99
N PHE A 61 4.36 8.06 12.17
CA PHE A 61 3.11 7.52 12.68
C PHE A 61 2.26 8.61 13.31
N THR A 62 0.95 8.44 13.22
CA THR A 62 -0.06 9.34 13.80
C THR A 62 -1.08 8.49 14.54
N CYS A 63 -1.31 8.79 15.81
CA CYS A 63 -2.39 8.16 16.57
C CYS A 63 -3.61 9.07 16.58
N ILE A 64 -4.68 8.61 15.95
CA ILE A 64 -5.89 9.38 15.70
C ILE A 64 -6.90 9.07 16.80
N SER A 65 -7.13 10.06 17.66
CA SER A 65 -8.07 10.00 18.79
C SER A 65 -9.45 10.56 18.45
N ILE A 66 -9.52 11.45 17.44
CA ILE A 66 -10.77 11.98 16.90
C ILE A 66 -11.02 11.24 15.60
N VAL A 67 -12.00 10.36 15.60
CA VAL A 67 -12.19 9.36 14.55
C VAL A 67 -13.45 9.63 13.73
N PRO A 68 -13.48 9.26 12.43
CA PRO A 68 -14.69 9.26 11.64
C PRO A 68 -15.79 8.36 12.23
N VAL A 69 -17.05 8.64 11.93
CA VAL A 69 -18.23 7.92 12.45
C VAL A 69 -18.14 6.40 12.21
N THR A 70 -17.58 6.00 11.08
CA THR A 70 -17.37 4.59 10.70
C THR A 70 -16.31 3.87 11.55
N MET A 71 -15.34 4.60 12.08
CA MET A 71 -14.33 4.07 13.01
C MET A 71 -14.83 4.15 14.46
N ALA A 72 -15.63 5.16 14.80
CA ALA A 72 -16.32 5.24 16.07
C ALA A 72 -17.24 4.03 16.28
N ALA A 73 -18.02 3.64 15.27
CA ALA A 73 -18.86 2.45 15.28
C ALA A 73 -18.06 1.14 15.47
N LYS A 74 -16.76 1.13 15.15
CA LYS A 74 -15.85 -0.01 15.37
C LYS A 74 -15.16 0.02 16.73
N GLY A 75 -15.54 0.94 17.62
CA GLY A 75 -14.99 1.06 18.98
C GLY A 75 -13.70 1.87 19.08
N TYR A 76 -13.31 2.60 18.02
CA TYR A 76 -12.21 3.56 18.11
C TYR A 76 -12.71 4.92 18.59
N GLY A 77 -11.86 5.67 19.27
CA GLY A 77 -12.23 6.98 19.78
C GLY A 77 -11.20 7.53 20.75
N ARG A 78 -11.60 8.49 21.58
CA ARG A 78 -10.67 9.20 22.47
C ARG A 78 -9.99 8.29 23.50
N ASN A 79 -10.72 7.27 23.96
CA ASN A 79 -10.21 6.28 24.91
C ASN A 79 -9.54 5.07 24.21
N ASN A 80 -9.67 4.97 22.89
CA ASN A 80 -9.11 3.89 22.08
C ASN A 80 -8.67 4.43 20.70
N PRO A 81 -7.58 5.22 20.64
CA PRO A 81 -7.10 5.79 19.40
C PRO A 81 -6.50 4.72 18.49
N TYR A 82 -6.74 4.81 17.18
CA TYR A 82 -6.04 3.95 16.22
C TYR A 82 -4.75 4.63 15.74
N CYS A 83 -3.67 3.87 15.57
CA CYS A 83 -2.41 4.39 15.06
C CYS A 83 -2.25 4.01 13.58
N THR A 84 -2.01 5.01 12.74
CA THR A 84 -1.70 4.84 11.32
C THR A 84 -0.26 5.26 11.09
N GLY A 85 0.47 4.51 10.27
CA GLY A 85 1.88 4.73 10.00
C GLY A 85 2.16 4.78 8.50
N ILE A 86 3.04 5.69 8.09
CA ILE A 86 3.64 5.64 6.77
C ILE A 86 4.95 4.89 6.92
N VAL A 87 5.07 3.78 6.20
CA VAL A 87 6.27 2.96 6.15
C VAL A 87 6.95 3.15 4.81
N THR A 88 8.27 3.17 4.81
CA THR A 88 9.08 3.14 3.59
C THR A 88 9.60 1.73 3.43
N LEU A 89 9.17 1.04 2.37
CA LEU A 89 9.64 -0.30 2.04
C LEU A 89 11.15 -0.23 1.75
N GLU A 90 11.90 -1.27 2.13
CA GLU A 90 13.35 -1.32 1.84
C GLU A 90 13.65 -1.21 0.34
N GLU A 91 12.71 -1.68 -0.48
CA GLU A 91 12.76 -1.67 -1.94
C GLU A 91 12.49 -0.27 -2.55
N GLY A 92 12.30 0.76 -1.70
CA GLY A 92 12.22 2.17 -2.11
C GLY A 92 10.85 2.86 -1.96
N PRO A 93 9.71 2.23 -2.26
CA PRO A 93 8.44 2.95 -2.29
C PRO A 93 7.83 3.15 -0.89
N LYS A 94 7.18 4.29 -0.69
CA LYS A 94 6.44 4.62 0.53
C LYS A 94 5.05 3.99 0.47
N HIS A 95 4.67 3.26 1.52
CA HIS A 95 3.36 2.63 1.65
C HIS A 95 2.72 3.06 2.98
N GLN A 96 1.44 3.41 2.96
CA GLN A 96 0.72 3.76 4.19
C GLN A 96 0.07 2.50 4.77
N ARG A 97 0.46 2.13 5.99
CA ARG A 97 -0.08 0.97 6.70
C ARG A 97 -0.88 1.42 7.92
N TYR A 98 -2.04 0.82 8.11
CA TYR A 98 -2.82 0.97 9.33
C TYR A 98 -2.35 -0.07 10.35
N ASP A 99 -1.94 0.35 11.54
CA ASP A 99 -1.63 -0.58 12.63
C ASP A 99 -2.87 -0.74 13.52
N LYS A 100 -3.37 -1.96 13.64
CA LYS A 100 -4.53 -2.32 14.46
C LYS A 100 -4.14 -2.89 15.83
N ARG A 101 -2.87 -2.81 16.24
CA ARG A 101 -2.46 -3.36 17.54
C ARG A 101 -2.66 -2.36 18.67
N ARG A 102 -3.80 -2.48 19.35
CA ARG A 102 -3.89 -2.44 20.83
C ARG A 102 -5.15 -3.14 21.28
#